data_AF-A0A9X0ARK3-F1
#
_entry.id   AF-A0A9X0ARK3-F1
#
_cell.length_a   1.000
_cell.length_b   1.000
_cell.length_c   1.000
_cell.angle_alpha   90.00
_cell.angle_beta   90.00
_cell.angle_gamma   90.00
#
_symmetry.space_group_name_H-M   'P 1'
#
loop_
_entity.id
_entity.type
_entity.pdbx_description
1 polymer ?
#
loop_
_entity_poly.entity_id
_entity_poly.type
_entity_poly.pdbx_seq_one_letter_code
_entity_poly.pdbx_strand_id
1 'polypeptide(L)'
;MSTTSPRPPSQAPTPKTPKTSNPVPTHLILLTCHSIYVSGPPTSETSWLLAPFQTGGNEHLTFISHITLASSLLSSDPHALLVISGGYTRREVCKSEARGYFEVGRERGFWGVGEIGGRIILEEKALDSYGNLLRGVIAFWRGVGRWPEKMTVVSHGFKRERFLGLHCEALRLGHQKGGNEGGGGKEEEKEVGKRRGVEVVFLGQNPSFMDPTHPEFDEKKCEDTIKGEREKGYGEWKEDLWGTGKRLRGKRDARDAWGGGKENGVGGGMEKERPLFESEEERVRSGVRTRWLEGEEGMVREEVIVEGPELPWESER
;
A
#
# COMPACT_ATOMS: atom_id res chain seq x y z
N MET A 1 -38.20 40.16 60.13
CA MET A 1 -37.43 40.70 58.99
C MET A 1 -36.94 39.49 58.20
N SER A 2 -37.60 39.15 57.10
CA SER A 2 -37.34 37.92 56.32
C SER A 2 -36.41 38.27 55.17
N THR A 3 -35.24 37.64 55.12
CA THR A 3 -34.18 37.87 54.14
C THR A 3 -34.40 36.99 52.90
N THR A 4 -34.77 37.60 51.77
CA THR A 4 -34.80 36.96 50.46
C THR A 4 -33.40 36.93 49.84
N SER A 5 -32.84 35.73 49.62
CA SER A 5 -31.63 35.52 48.80
C SER A 5 -31.98 35.52 47.31
N PRO A 6 -31.14 36.08 46.42
CA PRO A 6 -31.40 36.09 44.99
C PRO A 6 -31.03 34.74 44.34
N ARG A 7 -31.83 34.35 43.34
CA ARG A 7 -31.66 33.14 42.53
C ARG A 7 -30.48 33.31 41.55
N PRO A 8 -29.63 32.28 41.32
CA PRO A 8 -28.54 32.39 40.36
C PRO A 8 -29.07 32.41 38.91
N PRO A 9 -28.32 33.02 37.97
CA PRO A 9 -28.74 33.14 36.58
C PRO A 9 -28.74 31.77 35.89
N SER A 10 -29.78 31.55 35.10
CA SER A 10 -29.94 30.39 34.22
C SER A 10 -28.81 30.35 33.19
N GLN A 11 -27.96 29.32 33.22
CA GLN A 11 -26.95 29.10 32.18
C GLN A 11 -27.67 28.81 30.86
N ALA A 12 -27.39 29.63 29.84
CA ALA A 12 -27.86 29.38 28.49
C ALA A 12 -27.19 28.10 27.95
N PRO A 13 -27.91 27.24 27.21
CA PRO A 13 -27.32 26.03 26.66
C PRO A 13 -26.20 26.41 25.68
N THR A 14 -25.00 25.87 25.92
CA THR A 14 -23.89 25.99 24.98
C THR A 14 -24.26 25.34 23.64
N PRO A 15 -23.96 25.97 22.49
CA PRO A 15 -24.24 25.37 21.20
C PRO A 15 -23.35 24.12 21.06
N LYS A 16 -23.98 22.95 20.99
CA LYS A 16 -23.28 21.71 20.62
C LYS A 16 -22.83 21.87 19.17
N THR A 17 -21.53 22.04 18.95
CA THR A 17 -20.93 21.89 17.63
C THR A 17 -21.29 20.50 17.10
N PRO A 18 -21.81 20.38 15.86
CA PRO A 18 -22.07 19.07 15.29
C PRO A 18 -20.73 18.38 15.08
N LYS A 19 -20.48 17.28 15.80
CA LYS A 19 -19.38 16.37 15.50
C LYS A 19 -19.74 15.67 14.19
N THR A 20 -19.37 16.26 13.06
CA THR A 20 -19.36 15.54 11.79
C THR A 20 -18.24 14.51 11.85
N SER A 21 -18.52 13.32 12.35
CA SER A 21 -17.58 12.20 12.26
C SER A 21 -17.38 11.87 10.78
N ASN A 22 -16.13 11.84 10.32
CA ASN A 22 -15.82 11.35 8.98
C ASN A 22 -16.44 9.96 8.77
N PRO A 23 -16.93 9.64 7.56
CA PRO A 23 -17.49 8.33 7.30
C PRO A 23 -16.40 7.26 7.51
N VAL A 24 -16.83 6.05 7.87
CA VAL A 24 -15.92 4.90 7.98
C VAL A 24 -15.36 4.61 6.59
N PRO A 25 -14.02 4.56 6.42
CA PRO A 25 -13.44 4.28 5.12
C PRO A 25 -13.83 2.90 4.58
N THR A 26 -14.11 2.82 3.28
CA THR A 26 -14.36 1.57 2.55
C THR A 26 -13.46 1.42 1.32
N HIS A 27 -12.74 2.49 0.95
CA HIS A 27 -11.88 2.54 -0.22
C HIS A 27 -10.41 2.70 0.21
N LEU A 28 -9.59 1.71 -0.13
CA LEU A 28 -8.14 1.77 0.01
C LEU A 28 -7.50 2.45 -1.20
N ILE A 29 -6.85 3.60 -1.02
CA ILE A 29 -5.88 4.11 -1.99
C ILE A 29 -4.51 3.57 -1.58
N LEU A 30 -3.93 2.70 -2.40
CA LEU A 30 -2.62 2.11 -2.15
C LEU A 30 -1.56 2.81 -3.00
N LEU A 31 -0.72 3.64 -2.37
CA LEU A 31 0.45 4.24 -3.01
C LEU A 31 1.68 3.37 -2.77
N THR A 32 2.18 2.71 -3.83
CA THR A 32 3.35 1.83 -3.72
C THR A 32 4.64 2.63 -3.92
N CYS A 33 5.61 2.47 -3.04
CA CYS A 33 6.88 3.17 -3.16
C CYS A 33 7.91 2.38 -3.97
N HIS A 34 8.86 3.12 -4.55
CA HIS A 34 9.88 2.60 -5.46
C HIS A 34 11.30 3.16 -5.20
N SER A 35 11.43 4.07 -4.24
CA SER A 35 12.70 4.73 -3.84
C SER A 35 12.51 5.46 -2.52
N ILE A 36 13.60 5.93 -1.90
CA ILE A 36 13.57 6.67 -0.64
C ILE A 36 13.92 8.14 -0.90
N TYR A 37 12.98 9.04 -0.58
CA TYR A 37 13.30 10.47 -0.46
C TYR A 37 14.12 10.72 0.81
N VAL A 38 15.30 11.30 0.66
CA VAL A 38 16.26 11.53 1.75
C VAL A 38 16.05 12.91 2.36
N SER A 39 16.31 13.96 1.58
CA SER A 39 16.17 15.37 1.99
C SER A 39 16.47 16.31 0.82
N GLY A 40 16.09 17.58 0.93
CA GLY A 40 16.37 18.62 -0.06
C GLY A 40 15.21 18.78 -1.06
N PRO A 41 15.38 19.53 -2.16
CA PRO A 41 14.28 19.76 -3.09
C PRO A 41 13.77 18.44 -3.70
N PRO A 42 12.51 18.02 -3.51
CA PRO A 42 12.03 16.74 -4.04
C PRO A 42 12.15 16.62 -5.57
N THR A 43 12.18 17.74 -6.29
CA THR A 43 12.39 17.76 -7.74
C THR A 43 13.83 17.50 -8.18
N SER A 44 14.79 17.47 -7.25
CA SER A 44 16.19 17.14 -7.51
C SER A 44 16.41 15.63 -7.44
N GLU A 45 17.08 15.04 -8.44
CA GLU A 45 17.41 13.61 -8.45
C GLU A 45 18.25 13.22 -7.21
N THR A 46 19.16 14.09 -6.80
CA THR A 46 20.06 13.88 -5.63
C THR A 46 19.34 13.86 -4.29
N SER A 47 18.09 14.28 -4.23
CA SER A 47 17.26 14.18 -3.03
C SER A 47 16.67 12.78 -2.81
N TRP A 48 16.88 11.87 -3.77
CA TRP A 48 16.35 10.51 -3.76
C TRP A 48 17.47 9.48 -3.80
N LEU A 49 17.29 8.41 -3.04
CA LEU A 49 18.15 7.23 -3.11
C LEU A 49 17.62 6.28 -4.18
N LEU A 50 18.05 6.52 -5.42
CA LEU A 50 17.66 5.77 -6.61
C LEU A 50 18.50 4.49 -6.78
N ALA A 51 17.89 3.43 -7.31
CA ALA A 51 18.63 2.27 -7.80
C ALA A 51 19.37 2.61 -9.10
N PRO A 52 20.44 1.87 -9.47
CA PRO A 52 21.24 2.20 -10.66
C PRO A 52 20.48 2.28 -11.98
N PHE A 53 19.36 1.56 -12.13
CA PHE A 53 18.53 1.61 -13.33
C PHE A 53 17.56 2.81 -13.34
N GLN A 54 17.36 3.46 -12.20
CA GLN A 54 16.43 4.59 -12.04
C GLN A 54 17.13 5.94 -12.27
N THR A 55 18.46 5.97 -12.22
CA THR A 55 19.26 7.19 -12.39
C THR A 55 19.38 7.60 -13.85
N GLY A 56 19.81 8.86 -14.08
CA GLY A 56 20.02 9.38 -15.44
C GLY A 56 18.72 9.56 -16.21
N GLY A 57 17.62 9.78 -15.50
CA GLY A 57 16.32 10.14 -16.03
C GLY A 57 15.54 10.89 -14.95
N ASN A 58 14.25 11.10 -15.16
CA ASN A 58 13.41 11.88 -14.26
C ASN A 58 12.45 11.00 -13.44
N GLU A 59 12.86 9.78 -13.10
CA GLU A 59 12.00 8.81 -12.41
C GLU A 59 11.51 9.34 -11.05
N HIS A 60 12.33 10.13 -10.35
CA HIS A 60 11.92 10.83 -9.13
C HIS A 60 10.74 11.78 -9.33
N LEU A 61 10.62 12.45 -10.49
CA LEU A 61 9.46 13.27 -10.80
C LEU A 61 8.19 12.42 -10.97
N THR A 62 8.34 11.18 -11.42
CA THR A 62 7.22 10.23 -11.51
C THR A 62 6.71 9.84 -10.13
N PHE A 63 7.59 9.65 -9.15
CA PHE A 63 7.19 9.40 -7.76
C PHE A 63 6.39 10.58 -7.20
N ILE A 64 6.80 11.81 -7.51
CA ILE A 64 6.05 13.01 -7.12
C ILE A 64 4.67 13.03 -7.80
N SER A 65 4.58 12.63 -9.07
CA SER A 65 3.29 12.49 -9.77
C SER A 65 2.39 11.43 -9.13
N HIS A 66 2.94 10.29 -8.70
CA HIS A 66 2.21 9.27 -7.94
C HIS A 66 1.65 9.83 -6.61
N ILE A 67 2.46 10.56 -5.86
CA ILE A 67 2.06 11.23 -4.61
C ILE A 67 0.93 12.24 -4.88
N THR A 68 1.06 13.03 -5.96
CA THR A 68 0.06 14.03 -6.37
C THR A 68 -1.27 13.38 -6.74
N LEU A 69 -1.23 12.28 -7.49
CA LEU A 69 -2.42 11.50 -7.84
C LEU A 69 -3.10 10.91 -6.61
N ALA A 70 -2.33 10.31 -5.70
CA ALA A 70 -2.85 9.76 -4.44
C ALA A 70 -3.52 10.83 -3.57
N SER A 71 -2.93 12.02 -3.46
CA SER A 71 -3.53 13.19 -2.80
C SER A 71 -4.88 13.57 -3.42
N SER A 72 -4.91 13.68 -4.75
CA SER A 72 -6.13 14.07 -5.48
C SER A 72 -7.26 13.06 -5.27
N LEU A 73 -6.94 11.76 -5.29
CA LEU A 73 -7.91 10.69 -5.01
C LEU A 73 -8.43 10.76 -3.57
N LEU A 74 -7.54 10.97 -2.59
CA LEU A 74 -7.90 11.06 -1.17
C LEU A 74 -8.79 12.27 -0.86
N SER A 75 -8.49 13.41 -1.48
CA SER A 75 -9.28 14.64 -1.35
C SER A 75 -10.65 14.52 -2.01
N SER A 76 -10.76 13.74 -3.09
CA SER A 76 -12.01 13.60 -3.86
C SER A 76 -12.98 12.56 -3.29
N ASP A 77 -12.52 11.68 -2.40
CA ASP A 77 -13.33 10.60 -1.83
C ASP A 77 -13.32 10.64 -0.29
N PRO A 78 -14.44 10.99 0.36
CA PRO A 78 -14.53 11.02 1.81
C PRO A 78 -14.46 9.61 2.45
N HIS A 79 -14.75 8.54 1.70
CA HIS A 79 -14.65 7.14 2.14
C HIS A 79 -13.27 6.53 1.89
N ALA A 80 -12.32 7.29 1.34
CA ALA A 80 -10.98 6.81 1.06
C ALA A 80 -10.04 6.91 2.28
N LEU A 81 -9.17 5.91 2.39
CA LEU A 81 -8.00 5.88 3.26
C LEU A 81 -6.77 5.65 2.37
N LEU A 82 -5.76 6.50 2.50
CA LEU A 82 -4.48 6.33 1.83
C LEU A 82 -3.55 5.47 2.67
N VAL A 83 -3.05 4.39 2.10
CA VAL A 83 -1.91 3.64 2.63
C VAL A 83 -0.72 3.88 1.71
N ILE A 84 0.34 4.50 2.25
CA ILE A 84 1.63 4.63 1.57
C ILE A 84 2.48 3.43 2.02
N SER A 85 2.83 2.54 1.09
CA SER A 85 3.49 1.28 1.41
C SER A 85 4.88 1.18 0.78
N GLY A 86 5.87 0.89 1.62
CA GLY A 86 7.27 0.73 1.26
C GLY A 86 8.17 0.86 2.48
N GLY A 87 9.03 -0.13 2.68
CA GLY A 87 9.78 -0.30 3.91
C GLY A 87 11.21 0.25 3.90
N TYR A 88 12.00 -0.21 4.86
CA TYR A 88 13.40 0.19 5.06
C TYR A 88 14.33 -0.60 4.14
N THR A 89 14.44 -0.18 2.88
CA THR A 89 15.10 -0.97 1.82
C THR A 89 16.60 -0.70 1.63
N ARG A 90 17.17 0.29 2.34
CA ARG A 90 18.53 0.80 2.14
C ARG A 90 19.22 1.08 3.47
N ARG A 91 20.51 0.75 3.58
CA ARG A 91 21.32 0.92 4.81
C ARG A 91 21.88 2.33 4.95
N GLU A 92 21.99 3.01 3.82
CA GLU A 92 22.50 4.38 3.66
C GLU A 92 21.62 5.40 4.39
N VAL A 93 20.35 5.08 4.61
CA VAL A 93 19.38 5.94 5.27
C VAL A 93 18.51 5.12 6.23
N CYS A 94 18.32 5.64 7.44
CA CYS A 94 17.40 5.07 8.43
C CYS A 94 15.99 5.63 8.22
N LYS A 95 15.43 5.44 7.02
CA LYS A 95 14.10 5.92 6.63
C LYS A 95 13.44 4.91 5.69
N SER A 96 12.16 4.65 5.89
CA SER A 96 11.38 3.85 4.95
C SER A 96 11.05 4.63 3.68
N GLU A 97 10.78 3.91 2.60
CA GLU A 97 10.27 4.52 1.37
C GLU A 97 8.94 5.26 1.63
N ALA A 98 8.03 4.66 2.40
CA ALA A 98 6.73 5.24 2.74
C ALA A 98 6.86 6.57 3.50
N ARG A 99 7.78 6.63 4.47
CA ARG A 99 8.07 7.88 5.21
C ARG A 99 8.60 8.96 4.29
N GLY A 100 9.50 8.61 3.36
CA GLY A 100 10.02 9.54 2.36
C GLY A 100 8.90 10.13 1.49
N TYR A 101 8.01 9.29 0.97
CA TYR A 101 6.87 9.73 0.15
C TYR A 101 5.91 10.62 0.93
N PHE A 102 5.63 10.27 2.20
CA PHE A 102 4.83 11.10 3.08
C PHE A 102 5.44 12.48 3.30
N GLU A 103 6.74 12.57 3.55
CA GLU A 103 7.45 13.84 3.74
C GLU A 103 7.37 14.72 2.49
N VAL A 104 7.55 14.15 1.29
CA VAL A 104 7.41 14.89 0.03
C VAL A 104 6.01 15.48 -0.10
N GLY A 105 4.96 14.69 0.12
CA GLY A 105 3.60 15.23 0.03
C GLY A 105 3.29 16.28 1.10
N ARG A 106 3.92 16.20 2.28
CA ARG A 106 3.80 17.24 3.31
C ARG A 106 4.52 18.53 2.89
N GLU A 107 5.76 18.42 2.41
CA GLU A 107 6.56 19.56 1.95
C GLU A 107 5.94 20.28 0.76
N ARG A 108 5.25 19.54 -0.12
CA ARG A 108 4.53 20.10 -1.28
C ARG A 108 3.10 20.55 -0.97
N GLY A 109 2.64 20.41 0.28
CA GLY A 109 1.28 20.81 0.68
C GLY A 109 0.17 19.95 0.07
N PHE A 110 0.47 18.71 -0.29
CA PHE A 110 -0.48 17.77 -0.89
C PHE A 110 -1.39 17.09 0.14
N TRP A 111 -0.99 17.03 1.40
CA TRP A 111 -1.81 16.47 2.47
C TRP A 111 -2.56 17.58 3.19
N GLY A 112 -3.89 17.50 3.19
CA GLY A 112 -4.72 18.40 4.00
C GLY A 112 -4.49 18.18 5.49
N VAL A 113 -4.65 19.23 6.31
CA VAL A 113 -4.45 19.16 7.78
C VAL A 113 -5.31 18.07 8.43
N GLY A 114 -6.56 17.88 7.97
CA GLY A 114 -7.45 16.82 8.46
C GLY A 114 -7.10 15.41 7.96
N GLU A 115 -6.24 15.28 6.95
CA GLU A 115 -5.78 14.00 6.42
C GLU A 115 -4.56 13.51 7.19
N ILE A 116 -3.65 14.43 7.52
CA ILE A 116 -2.48 14.23 8.37
C ILE A 116 -2.95 13.88 9.79
N GLY A 117 -3.09 12.57 10.06
CA GLY A 117 -3.51 12.05 11.36
C GLY A 117 -4.90 11.40 11.38
N GLY A 118 -5.61 11.34 10.24
CA GLY A 118 -6.94 10.71 10.17
C GLY A 118 -7.15 9.76 8.99
N ARG A 119 -6.51 10.01 7.84
CA ARG A 119 -6.79 9.25 6.60
C ARG A 119 -5.55 8.75 5.85
N ILE A 120 -4.36 8.93 6.42
CA ILE A 120 -3.10 8.48 5.83
C ILE A 120 -2.41 7.53 6.81
N ILE A 121 -2.11 6.31 6.35
CA ILE A 121 -1.34 5.29 7.08
C ILE A 121 -0.03 5.04 6.34
N LEU A 122 1.05 4.87 7.09
CA LEU A 122 2.35 4.47 6.56
C LEU A 122 2.57 2.99 6.85
N GLU A 123 2.74 2.19 5.81
CA GLU A 123 3.11 0.79 5.90
C GLU A 123 4.60 0.68 5.59
N GLU A 124 5.42 0.54 6.64
CA GLU A 124 6.88 0.68 6.58
C GLU A 124 7.63 -0.68 6.57
N LYS A 125 6.93 -1.81 6.32
CA LYS A 125 7.53 -3.16 6.33
C LYS A 125 7.52 -3.85 4.96
N ALA A 126 6.85 -3.32 3.94
CA ALA A 126 6.90 -3.89 2.59
C ALA A 126 8.28 -3.80 1.94
N LEU A 127 8.81 -4.92 1.48
CA LEU A 127 10.14 -5.00 0.85
C LEU A 127 10.06 -5.26 -0.66
N ASP A 128 8.89 -5.55 -1.20
CA ASP A 128 8.63 -5.80 -2.62
C ASP A 128 7.20 -5.44 -3.03
N SER A 129 6.88 -5.60 -4.31
CA SER A 129 5.56 -5.26 -4.86
C SER A 129 4.41 -6.11 -4.30
N TYR A 130 4.66 -7.38 -3.96
CA TYR A 130 3.65 -8.24 -3.35
C TYR A 130 3.42 -7.81 -1.89
N GLY A 131 4.50 -7.56 -1.15
CA GLY A 131 4.46 -7.00 0.19
C GLY A 131 3.73 -5.67 0.24
N ASN A 132 3.95 -4.78 -0.74
CA ASN A 132 3.21 -3.51 -0.83
C ASN A 132 1.70 -3.74 -0.88
N LEU A 133 1.25 -4.72 -1.67
CA LEU A 133 -0.15 -5.06 -1.82
C LEU A 133 -0.72 -5.70 -0.54
N LEU A 134 -0.10 -6.79 -0.10
CA LEU A 134 -0.56 -7.57 1.05
C LEU A 134 -0.55 -6.74 2.33
N ARG A 135 0.59 -6.10 2.64
CA ARG A 135 0.71 -5.29 3.86
C ARG A 135 -0.13 -4.02 3.78
N GLY A 136 -0.32 -3.47 2.58
CA GLY A 136 -1.25 -2.36 2.35
C GLY A 136 -2.71 -2.70 2.73
N VAL A 137 -3.20 -3.87 2.28
CA VAL A 137 -4.53 -4.38 2.63
C VAL A 137 -4.65 -4.67 4.13
N ILE A 138 -3.63 -5.28 4.74
CA ILE A 138 -3.59 -5.52 6.20
C ILE A 138 -3.57 -4.19 6.97
N ALA A 139 -2.80 -3.20 6.54
CA ALA A 139 -2.71 -1.89 7.18
C ALA A 139 -4.04 -1.13 7.13
N PHE A 140 -4.79 -1.23 6.02
CA PHE A 140 -6.16 -0.73 5.93
C PHE A 140 -7.06 -1.39 6.98
N TRP A 141 -7.06 -2.73 7.04
CA TRP A 141 -7.87 -3.45 8.02
C TRP A 141 -7.48 -3.12 9.46
N ARG A 142 -6.18 -2.97 9.75
CA ARG A 142 -5.68 -2.57 11.07
C ARG A 142 -6.19 -1.19 11.46
N GLY A 143 -6.18 -0.24 10.52
CA GLY A 143 -6.64 1.14 10.77
C GLY A 143 -8.16 1.29 10.84
N VAL A 144 -8.92 0.48 10.11
CA VAL A 144 -10.38 0.65 9.93
C VAL A 144 -11.21 -0.40 10.68
N GLY A 145 -10.64 -1.59 10.94
CA GLY A 145 -11.34 -2.76 11.51
C GLY A 145 -12.19 -3.54 10.49
N ARG A 146 -12.12 -3.17 9.22
CA ARG A 146 -12.83 -3.82 8.09
C ARG A 146 -11.90 -3.92 6.87
N TRP A 147 -12.11 -4.94 6.05
CA TRP A 147 -11.42 -5.06 4.76
C TRP A 147 -11.98 -4.02 3.76
N PRO A 148 -11.17 -3.53 2.80
CA PRO A 148 -11.64 -2.58 1.81
C PRO A 148 -12.65 -3.22 0.86
N GLU A 149 -13.66 -2.46 0.44
CA GLU A 149 -14.60 -2.85 -0.61
C GLU A 149 -14.05 -2.48 -2.00
N LYS A 150 -13.23 -1.44 -2.05
CA LYS A 150 -12.52 -0.96 -3.24
C LYS A 150 -11.07 -0.71 -2.91
N MET A 151 -10.18 -1.00 -3.86
CA MET A 151 -8.77 -0.66 -3.79
C MET A 151 -8.32 0.01 -5.10
N THR A 152 -7.76 1.21 -5.00
CA THR A 152 -7.09 1.89 -6.11
C THR A 152 -5.58 1.86 -5.88
N VAL A 153 -4.84 1.14 -6.73
CA VAL A 153 -3.38 1.05 -6.69
C VAL A 153 -2.76 2.15 -7.55
N VAL A 154 -1.86 2.93 -6.97
CA VAL A 154 -1.04 3.94 -7.66
C VAL A 154 0.40 3.45 -7.70
N SER A 155 0.94 3.23 -8.91
CA SER A 155 2.25 2.64 -9.13
C SER A 155 2.80 2.98 -10.53
N HIS A 156 3.94 2.41 -10.91
CA HIS A 156 4.39 2.43 -12.30
C HIS A 156 3.47 1.63 -13.23
N GLY A 157 3.17 2.21 -14.39
CA GLY A 157 2.34 1.58 -15.43
C GLY A 157 2.92 0.28 -15.97
N PHE A 158 4.24 0.21 -16.17
CA PHE A 158 4.92 -1.00 -16.63
C PHE A 158 4.82 -2.17 -15.64
N LYS A 159 4.40 -1.95 -14.38
CA LYS A 159 4.18 -3.00 -13.38
C LYS A 159 2.76 -3.57 -13.38
N ARG A 160 1.85 -3.02 -14.20
CA ARG A 160 0.42 -3.36 -14.23
C ARG A 160 0.18 -4.86 -14.35
N GLU A 161 0.82 -5.53 -15.31
CA GLU A 161 0.63 -6.96 -15.55
C GLU A 161 1.02 -7.80 -14.34
N ARG A 162 2.15 -7.49 -13.69
CA ARG A 162 2.58 -8.19 -12.48
C ARG A 162 1.61 -7.97 -11.32
N PHE A 163 1.13 -6.75 -11.12
CA PHE A 163 0.18 -6.47 -10.04
C PHE A 163 -1.16 -7.16 -10.26
N LEU A 164 -1.75 -7.00 -11.44
CA LEU A 164 -3.08 -7.51 -11.72
C LEU A 164 -3.06 -9.01 -11.98
N GLY A 165 -2.21 -9.48 -12.89
CA GLY A 165 -2.19 -10.87 -13.36
C GLY A 165 -1.42 -11.85 -12.47
N LEU A 166 -0.69 -11.39 -11.44
CA LEU A 166 0.02 -12.28 -10.51
C LEU A 166 -0.33 -11.96 -9.05
N HIS A 167 -0.07 -10.74 -8.57
CA HIS A 167 -0.26 -10.43 -7.14
C HIS A 167 -1.72 -10.41 -6.72
N CYS A 168 -2.57 -9.74 -7.49
CA CYS A 168 -4.01 -9.70 -7.23
C CYS A 168 -4.64 -11.07 -7.45
N GLU A 169 -4.18 -11.86 -8.44
CA GLU A 169 -4.59 -13.25 -8.64
C GLU A 169 -4.27 -14.11 -7.41
N ALA A 170 -3.02 -14.08 -6.93
CA ALA A 170 -2.60 -14.83 -5.75
C ALA A 170 -3.44 -14.46 -4.51
N LEU A 171 -3.71 -13.17 -4.32
CA LEU A 171 -4.52 -12.67 -3.21
C LEU A 171 -6.03 -12.66 -3.49
N ARG A 172 -6.48 -13.11 -4.66
CA ARG A 172 -7.88 -13.06 -5.14
C ARG A 172 -8.55 -11.68 -4.98
N LEU A 173 -7.76 -10.62 -5.15
CA LEU A 173 -8.27 -9.25 -5.18
C LEU A 173 -8.77 -8.95 -6.59
N GLY A 174 -9.90 -8.26 -6.73
CA GLY A 174 -10.51 -8.00 -8.04
C GLY A 174 -11.34 -9.16 -8.62
N HIS A 175 -11.40 -10.30 -7.92
CA HIS A 175 -12.22 -11.44 -8.33
C HIS A 175 -13.69 -11.22 -7.96
N GLN A 176 -14.53 -10.96 -8.96
CA GLN A 176 -15.98 -11.08 -8.81
C GLN A 176 -16.38 -12.55 -8.97
N LYS A 177 -16.75 -13.24 -7.88
CA LYS A 177 -17.43 -14.54 -8.01
C LYS A 177 -18.87 -14.29 -8.47
N GLY A 178 -19.13 -14.37 -9.78
CA GLY A 178 -20.50 -14.33 -10.31
C GLY A 178 -20.61 -14.31 -11.84
N GLY A 179 -20.78 -15.50 -12.44
CA GLY A 179 -21.22 -15.65 -13.84
C GLY A 179 -20.75 -16.97 -14.45
N ASN A 180 -21.59 -18.00 -14.36
CA ASN A 180 -21.44 -19.30 -15.02
C ASN A 180 -20.94 -19.15 -16.48
N GLU A 181 -19.78 -19.71 -16.81
CA GLU A 181 -19.43 -20.04 -18.19
C GLU A 181 -20.35 -21.18 -18.64
N GLY A 182 -21.48 -20.83 -19.24
CA GLY A 182 -22.40 -21.82 -19.80
C GLY A 182 -23.74 -21.24 -20.23
N GLY A 183 -23.92 -21.12 -21.55
CA GLY A 183 -25.23 -21.12 -22.21
C GLY A 183 -25.77 -19.75 -22.59
N GLY A 184 -25.75 -19.44 -23.89
CA GLY A 184 -26.49 -18.31 -24.45
C GLY A 184 -27.99 -18.45 -24.22
N GLY A 185 -28.64 -17.35 -23.80
CA GLY A 185 -30.09 -17.29 -23.67
C GLY A 185 -30.58 -16.09 -22.88
N LYS A 186 -31.02 -15.08 -23.64
CA LYS A 186 -31.99 -13.99 -23.36
C LYS A 186 -31.81 -13.09 -22.14
N GLU A 187 -31.90 -11.80 -22.43
CA GLU A 187 -31.94 -10.67 -21.52
C GLU A 187 -33.17 -10.75 -20.59
N GLU A 188 -32.92 -10.98 -19.31
CA GLU A 188 -33.83 -10.63 -18.23
C GLU A 188 -33.06 -9.67 -17.30
N GLU A 189 -33.69 -8.55 -16.95
CA GLU A 189 -33.21 -7.60 -15.94
C GLU A 189 -33.00 -8.33 -14.61
N LYS A 190 -31.77 -8.75 -14.34
CA LYS A 190 -31.38 -9.30 -13.05
C LYS A 190 -31.16 -8.14 -12.08
N GLU A 191 -31.75 -8.26 -10.89
CA GLU A 191 -31.37 -7.48 -9.71
C GLU A 191 -29.85 -7.35 -9.65
N VAL A 192 -29.36 -6.14 -9.37
CA VAL A 192 -27.93 -5.86 -9.18
C VAL A 192 -27.44 -6.65 -7.97
N GLY A 193 -27.00 -7.89 -8.21
CA GLY A 193 -26.42 -8.75 -7.20
C GLY A 193 -25.25 -8.04 -6.51
N LYS A 194 -25.23 -8.12 -5.17
CA LYS A 194 -24.17 -7.54 -4.31
C LYS A 194 -22.80 -7.99 -4.84
N ARG A 195 -21.90 -7.05 -5.17
CA ARG A 195 -20.54 -7.39 -5.62
C ARG A 195 -19.81 -8.08 -4.46
N ARG A 196 -19.31 -9.29 -4.71
CA ARG A 196 -18.44 -10.04 -3.80
C ARG A 196 -16.98 -9.69 -4.04
N GLY A 197 -16.21 -9.52 -2.97
CA GLY A 197 -14.78 -9.24 -3.01
C GLY A 197 -14.41 -7.76 -3.21
N VAL A 198 -13.10 -7.50 -3.23
CA VAL A 198 -12.54 -6.14 -3.37
C VAL A 198 -12.50 -5.74 -4.84
N GLU A 199 -13.14 -4.64 -5.21
CA GLU A 199 -12.97 -4.03 -6.54
C GLU A 199 -11.55 -3.44 -6.66
N VAL A 200 -10.80 -3.78 -7.72
CA VAL A 200 -9.43 -3.28 -7.91
C VAL A 200 -9.34 -2.37 -9.13
N VAL A 201 -8.81 -1.17 -8.93
CA VAL A 201 -8.45 -0.23 -9.99
C VAL A 201 -6.94 0.01 -9.95
N PHE A 202 -6.26 -0.09 -11.09
CA PHE A 202 -4.81 0.17 -11.18
C PHE A 202 -4.54 1.42 -12.03
N LEU A 203 -4.00 2.45 -11.39
CA LEU A 203 -3.61 3.72 -12.00
C LEU A 203 -2.09 3.78 -12.11
N GLY A 204 -1.61 3.43 -13.29
CA GLY A 204 -0.18 3.38 -13.61
C GLY A 204 0.31 4.67 -14.25
N GLN A 205 1.40 5.25 -13.74
CA GLN A 205 2.13 6.35 -14.40
C GLN A 205 3.58 5.95 -14.62
N ASN A 206 4.07 6.10 -15.84
CA ASN A 206 5.45 5.78 -16.21
C ASN A 206 6.32 7.05 -16.22
N PRO A 207 7.65 6.89 -16.07
CA PRO A 207 8.59 7.96 -16.33
C PRO A 207 8.49 8.49 -17.76
N SER A 208 8.82 9.77 -17.94
CA SER A 208 8.70 10.43 -19.24
C SER A 208 9.61 9.81 -20.30
N PHE A 209 10.74 9.21 -19.89
CA PHE A 209 11.63 8.49 -20.81
C PHE A 209 10.96 7.29 -21.50
N MET A 210 9.80 6.84 -21.01
CA MET A 210 9.03 5.74 -21.61
C MET A 210 7.89 6.24 -22.53
N ASP A 211 7.68 7.54 -22.66
CA ASP A 211 6.66 8.13 -23.52
C ASP A 211 7.29 8.56 -24.85
N PRO A 212 6.98 7.89 -25.98
CA PRO A 212 7.55 8.21 -27.30
C PRO A 212 7.26 9.64 -27.79
N THR A 213 6.29 10.32 -27.17
CA THR A 213 5.92 11.70 -27.51
C THR A 213 6.64 12.74 -26.66
N HIS A 214 7.33 12.32 -25.60
CA HIS A 214 8.01 13.22 -24.67
C HIS A 214 9.44 13.54 -25.14
N PRO A 215 9.94 14.78 -24.96
CA PRO A 215 11.31 15.15 -25.34
C PRO A 215 12.43 14.36 -24.63
N GLU A 216 12.11 13.71 -23.52
CA GLU A 216 13.05 12.90 -22.72
C GLU A 216 12.97 11.40 -23.05
N PHE A 217 12.22 11.02 -24.09
CA PHE A 217 12.09 9.63 -24.52
C PHE A 217 13.47 8.99 -24.76
N ASP A 218 13.67 7.81 -24.17
CA ASP A 218 14.86 6.99 -24.35
C ASP A 218 14.42 5.56 -24.64
N GLU A 219 14.45 5.20 -25.92
CA GLU A 219 14.03 3.89 -26.42
C GLU A 219 14.80 2.76 -25.75
N LYS A 220 16.13 2.88 -25.65
CA LYS A 220 16.98 1.84 -25.07
C LYS A 220 16.69 1.66 -23.58
N LYS A 221 16.58 2.75 -22.82
CA LYS A 221 16.25 2.69 -21.39
C LYS A 221 14.83 2.14 -21.17
N CYS A 222 13.89 2.47 -22.05
CA CYS A 222 12.54 1.89 -22.05
C CYS A 222 12.60 0.37 -22.25
N GLU A 223 13.30 -0.11 -23.27
CA GLU A 223 13.49 -1.55 -23.55
C GLU A 223 14.15 -2.28 -22.38
N ASP A 224 15.22 -1.71 -21.81
CA ASP A 224 15.93 -2.28 -20.66
C ASP A 224 15.01 -2.36 -19.42
N THR A 225 14.17 -1.35 -19.21
CA THR A 225 13.18 -1.31 -18.11
C THR A 225 12.11 -2.39 -18.30
N ILE A 226 11.53 -2.50 -19.49
CA ILE A 226 10.51 -3.50 -19.80
C ILE A 226 11.10 -4.92 -19.73
N LYS A 227 12.30 -5.13 -20.26
CA LYS A 227 13.01 -6.41 -20.17
C LYS A 227 13.28 -6.78 -18.71
N GLY A 228 13.77 -5.84 -17.90
CA GLY A 228 14.01 -6.03 -16.48
C GLY A 228 12.73 -6.40 -15.71
N GLU A 229 11.63 -5.70 -15.98
CA GLU A 229 10.32 -6.02 -15.40
C GLU A 229 9.83 -7.40 -15.85
N ARG A 230 9.95 -7.77 -17.13
CA ARG A 230 9.54 -9.09 -17.63
C ARG A 230 10.34 -10.24 -17.00
N GLU A 231 11.66 -10.12 -16.93
CA GLU A 231 12.54 -11.22 -16.53
C GLU A 231 12.74 -11.32 -15.02
N LYS A 232 12.94 -10.18 -14.34
CA LYS A 232 13.29 -10.12 -12.91
C LYS A 232 12.14 -9.62 -12.04
N GLY A 233 11.09 -9.08 -12.66
CA GLY A 233 9.83 -8.74 -12.04
C GLY A 233 8.82 -9.86 -12.23
N TYR A 234 8.00 -9.76 -13.28
CA TYR A 234 6.94 -10.69 -13.63
C TYR A 234 7.39 -12.15 -13.65
N GLY A 235 8.48 -12.47 -14.37
CA GLY A 235 8.93 -13.84 -14.59
C GLY A 235 9.24 -14.61 -13.31
N GLU A 236 9.77 -13.95 -12.28
CA GLU A 236 10.07 -14.63 -11.01
C GLU A 236 8.82 -14.90 -10.17
N TRP A 237 7.86 -13.98 -10.21
CA TRP A 237 6.59 -14.13 -9.50
C TRP A 237 5.65 -15.11 -10.22
N LYS A 238 5.79 -15.27 -11.53
CA LYS A 238 5.04 -16.28 -12.27
C LYS A 238 5.34 -17.71 -11.77
N GLU A 239 6.59 -17.96 -11.38
CA GLU A 239 7.03 -19.26 -10.87
C GLU A 239 6.85 -19.41 -9.34
N ASP A 240 6.54 -18.32 -8.63
CA ASP A 240 6.38 -18.26 -7.17
C ASP A 240 5.35 -17.18 -6.79
N LEU A 241 4.07 -17.47 -7.10
CA LEU A 241 2.96 -16.52 -6.96
C LEU A 241 2.78 -15.96 -5.54
N TRP A 242 3.11 -16.76 -4.52
CA TRP A 242 3.01 -16.40 -3.11
C TRP A 242 4.31 -15.84 -2.53
N GLY A 243 5.38 -15.80 -3.34
CA GLY A 243 6.68 -15.28 -2.94
C GLY A 243 7.36 -16.08 -1.82
N THR A 244 7.04 -17.36 -1.66
CA THR A 244 7.51 -18.20 -0.54
C THR A 244 8.82 -18.93 -0.85
N GLY A 245 9.23 -18.94 -2.12
CA GLY A 245 10.45 -19.57 -2.60
C GLY A 245 11.72 -18.82 -2.17
N LYS A 246 12.83 -19.57 -2.10
CA LYS A 246 14.14 -19.08 -1.63
C LYS A 246 14.59 -17.81 -2.33
N ARG A 247 14.33 -17.70 -3.64
CA ARG A 247 14.78 -16.58 -4.46
C ARG A 247 14.12 -15.26 -4.08
N LEU A 248 12.79 -15.23 -4.00
CA LEU A 248 12.05 -14.01 -3.67
C LEU A 248 12.24 -13.61 -2.21
N ARG A 249 12.25 -14.58 -1.29
CA ARG A 249 12.60 -14.35 0.11
C ARG A 249 14.03 -13.82 0.27
N GLY A 250 15.02 -14.38 -0.44
CA GLY A 250 16.41 -13.91 -0.42
C GLY A 250 16.55 -12.48 -0.98
N LYS A 251 15.74 -12.09 -1.97
CA LYS A 251 15.65 -10.69 -2.40
C LYS A 251 15.08 -9.79 -1.30
N ARG A 252 14.13 -10.26 -0.49
CA ARG A 252 13.65 -9.51 0.68
C ARG A 252 14.75 -9.39 1.73
N ASP A 253 15.49 -10.46 2.02
CA ASP A 253 16.65 -10.42 2.94
C ASP A 253 17.72 -9.40 2.52
N ALA A 254 18.04 -9.36 1.22
CA ALA A 254 19.00 -8.40 0.69
C ALA A 254 18.52 -6.93 0.77
N ARG A 255 17.20 -6.72 0.77
CA ARG A 255 16.58 -5.39 0.89
C ARG A 255 16.30 -4.99 2.34
N ASP A 256 16.13 -5.95 3.24
CA ASP A 256 15.84 -5.68 4.65
C ASP A 256 17.10 -5.16 5.38
N ALA A 257 17.41 -3.90 5.08
CA ALA A 257 18.60 -3.21 5.55
C ALA A 257 18.64 -3.11 7.09
N TRP A 258 17.46 -3.12 7.72
CA TRP A 258 17.28 -2.82 9.14
C TRP A 258 16.54 -3.91 9.93
N GLY A 259 16.21 -5.06 9.34
CA GLY A 259 15.64 -6.21 10.04
C GLY A 259 14.18 -6.02 10.49
N GLY A 260 13.33 -5.40 9.67
CA GLY A 260 11.92 -5.17 10.00
C GLY A 260 11.60 -3.82 10.67
N GLY A 261 12.57 -2.91 10.73
CA GLY A 261 12.43 -1.56 11.27
C GLY A 261 13.03 -1.45 12.67
N LYS A 262 13.78 -0.37 12.93
CA LYS A 262 14.29 -0.07 14.27
C LYS A 262 13.12 0.31 15.17
N GLU A 263 12.74 -0.56 16.09
CA GLU A 263 12.56 -0.06 17.45
C GLU A 263 13.95 0.04 18.09
N ASN A 264 14.42 1.27 18.25
CA ASN A 264 15.46 1.65 19.22
C ASN A 264 16.92 1.24 19.02
N GLY A 265 17.39 0.91 17.80
CA GLY A 265 18.83 1.00 17.51
C GLY A 265 19.78 0.24 18.43
N VAL A 266 19.32 -0.82 19.08
CA VAL A 266 20.17 -1.77 19.81
C VAL A 266 20.35 -2.98 18.92
N GLY A 267 21.52 -3.06 18.29
CA GLY A 267 21.98 -4.28 17.65
C GLY A 267 22.16 -5.36 18.72
N GLY A 268 21.59 -6.54 18.47
CA GLY A 268 21.80 -7.69 19.32
C GLY A 268 20.90 -8.85 18.95
N GLY A 269 21.38 -9.71 18.05
CA GLY A 269 21.14 -11.16 18.07
C GLY A 269 19.72 -11.73 18.13
N MET A 270 18.65 -10.95 17.99
CA MET A 270 17.31 -11.53 17.84
C MET A 270 17.16 -12.10 16.44
N GLU A 271 16.63 -13.33 16.38
CA GLU A 271 16.19 -13.96 15.14
C GLU A 271 15.38 -12.93 14.36
N LYS A 272 15.84 -12.61 13.14
CA LYS A 272 15.09 -11.71 12.28
C LYS A 272 13.82 -12.47 11.90
N GLU A 273 12.69 -11.95 12.34
CA GLU A 273 11.37 -12.42 11.95
C GLU A 273 10.69 -11.33 11.11
N ARG A 274 9.93 -11.76 10.11
CA ARG A 274 9.09 -10.88 9.29
C ARG A 274 7.61 -11.25 9.50
N PRO A 275 7.00 -10.85 10.62
CA PRO A 275 5.57 -11.06 10.84
C PRO A 275 4.71 -10.20 9.89
N LEU A 276 3.50 -10.69 9.59
CA LEU A 276 2.42 -9.94 8.96
C LEU A 276 1.56 -9.21 10.01
N PHE A 277 1.44 -9.80 11.20
CA PHE A 277 0.63 -9.30 12.32
C PHE A 277 1.49 -8.99 13.55
N GLU A 278 1.04 -8.04 14.36
CA GLU A 278 1.73 -7.60 15.58
C GLU A 278 1.51 -8.58 16.74
N SER A 279 0.42 -9.35 16.71
CA SER A 279 0.15 -10.42 17.66
C SER A 279 -0.73 -11.53 17.07
N GLU A 280 -0.77 -12.68 17.73
CA GLU A 280 -1.66 -13.79 17.35
C GLU A 280 -3.14 -13.39 17.47
N GLU A 281 -3.50 -12.59 18.48
CA GLU A 281 -4.86 -12.07 18.64
C GLU A 281 -5.27 -11.17 17.46
N GLU A 282 -4.33 -10.34 16.98
CA GLU A 282 -4.56 -9.53 15.79
C GLU A 282 -4.77 -10.42 14.56
N ARG A 283 -3.89 -11.40 14.35
CA ARG A 283 -3.98 -12.36 13.24
C ARG A 283 -5.34 -13.09 13.27
N VAL A 284 -5.75 -13.61 14.42
CA VAL A 284 -7.05 -14.29 14.61
C VAL A 284 -8.21 -13.36 14.28
N ARG A 285 -8.20 -12.12 14.79
CA ARG A 285 -9.24 -11.11 14.51
C ARG A 285 -9.35 -10.75 13.04
N SER A 286 -8.24 -10.79 12.30
CA SER A 286 -8.22 -10.51 10.87
C SER A 286 -8.94 -11.59 10.07
N GLY A 287 -8.93 -12.83 10.57
CA GLY A 287 -9.39 -14.01 9.82
C GLY A 287 -8.40 -14.48 8.75
N VAL A 288 -7.24 -13.83 8.60
CA VAL A 288 -6.18 -14.28 7.69
C VAL A 288 -5.50 -15.51 8.31
N ARG A 289 -5.47 -16.61 7.55
CA ARG A 289 -4.68 -17.78 7.92
C ARG A 289 -3.25 -17.59 7.45
N THR A 290 -2.32 -17.73 8.38
CA THR A 290 -0.88 -17.65 8.10
C THR A 290 -0.16 -18.89 8.64
N ARG A 291 1.06 -19.07 8.17
CA ARG A 291 2.03 -20.03 8.70
C ARG A 291 3.40 -19.37 8.70
N TRP A 292 4.27 -19.87 9.55
CA TRP A 292 5.68 -19.47 9.56
C TRP A 292 6.47 -20.31 8.56
N LEU A 293 7.24 -19.62 7.72
CA LEU A 293 8.33 -20.21 6.97
C LEU A 293 9.59 -20.10 7.81
N GLU A 294 10.07 -21.24 8.27
CA GLU A 294 11.35 -21.31 8.93
C GLU A 294 12.47 -20.84 7.97
N GLY A 295 13.47 -20.19 8.54
CA GLY A 295 14.70 -19.86 7.83
C GLY A 295 15.54 -21.12 7.64
N GLU A 296 16.07 -21.33 6.44
CA GLU A 296 17.30 -22.14 6.32
C GLU A 296 18.49 -21.30 6.84
N GLU A 297 19.69 -21.89 6.94
CA GLU A 297 20.87 -21.21 7.49
C GLU A 297 21.09 -19.82 6.86
N GLY A 298 20.97 -18.76 7.68
CA GLY A 298 21.12 -17.36 7.28
C GLY A 298 19.87 -16.65 6.71
N MET A 299 18.78 -17.37 6.52
CA MET A 299 17.53 -16.85 5.96
C MET A 299 16.57 -16.37 7.05
N VAL A 300 15.91 -15.23 6.83
CA VAL A 300 14.99 -14.65 7.81
C VAL A 300 13.68 -15.45 7.87
N ARG A 301 13.22 -15.73 9.09
CA ARG A 301 11.94 -16.40 9.35
C ARG A 301 10.80 -15.48 8.94
N GLU A 302 9.80 -15.97 8.20
CA GLU A 302 8.77 -15.11 7.60
C GLU A 302 7.38 -15.68 7.81
N GLU A 303 6.45 -14.84 8.27
CA GLU A 303 5.03 -15.19 8.31
C GLU A 303 4.42 -14.97 6.93
N VAL A 304 3.75 -15.99 6.40
CA VAL A 304 3.14 -15.97 5.06
C VAL A 304 1.70 -16.45 5.11
N ILE A 305 0.90 -16.03 4.14
CA ILE A 305 -0.47 -16.53 3.98
C ILE A 305 -0.46 -18.04 3.70
N VAL A 306 -1.40 -18.76 4.30
CA VAL A 306 -1.69 -20.15 3.94
C VAL A 306 -2.60 -20.16 2.73
N GLU A 307 -2.14 -20.84 1.67
CA GLU A 307 -2.93 -21.11 0.48
C GLU A 307 -4.16 -21.93 0.87
N GLY A 308 -5.37 -21.43 0.58
CA GLY A 308 -6.58 -22.06 1.06
C GLY A 308 -7.86 -21.46 0.49
N PRO A 309 -9.02 -22.05 0.81
CA PRO A 309 -10.25 -21.79 0.08
C PRO A 309 -10.85 -20.40 0.27
N GLU A 310 -10.52 -19.67 1.34
CA GLU A 310 -11.14 -18.37 1.60
C GLU A 310 -10.18 -17.42 2.32
N LEU A 311 -9.97 -16.26 1.72
CA LEU A 311 -9.33 -15.08 2.29
C LEU A 311 -10.42 -14.16 2.84
N PRO A 312 -10.20 -13.46 3.97
CA PRO A 312 -11.26 -12.78 4.70
C PRO A 312 -11.81 -11.53 3.98
N TRP A 313 -11.14 -11.07 2.92
CA TRP A 313 -11.61 -10.00 2.03
C TRP A 313 -12.40 -10.51 0.81
N GLU A 314 -12.60 -11.83 0.67
CA GLU A 314 -13.47 -12.41 -0.36
C GLU A 314 -14.95 -12.44 0.06
N SER A 315 -15.24 -12.41 1.36
CA SER A 315 -16.59 -12.62 1.90
C SER A 315 -17.42 -11.34 1.96
N GLU A 316 -18.75 -11.50 1.82
CA GLU A 316 -19.70 -10.43 2.06
C GLU A 316 -19.72 -10.06 3.55
N ARG A 317 -19.80 -8.75 3.84
CA ARG A 317 -20.43 -8.28 5.07
C ARG A 317 -21.77 -7.61 4.74
#